data_AF-A0A401WE73-F1
#
_entry.id   AF-A0A401WE73-F1
#
_cell.length_a   1.000
_cell.length_b   1.000
_cell.length_c   1.000
_cell.angle_alpha   90.00
_cell.angle_beta   90.00
_cell.angle_gamma   90.00
#
_symmetry.space_group_name_H-M   'P 1'
#
loop_
_entity.id
_entity.type
_entity.pdbx_description
1 polymer ?
#
loop_
_entity_poly.entity_id
_entity_poly.type
_entity_poly.pdbx_seq_one_letter_code
_entity_poly.pdbx_strand_id
1 'polypeptide(L)'
;MSLLRKKPLERAVKEARGEGEQQLRRDLSALDLTILGVGVILGTGIFVLTGTVARNMAGPAVALSFVVAAAVCACAALCYAEFASSVPVAGSAYSYSYTSLGELPAWIIGWALSLELTLATAVVAVGWSGYLQSMLNSLGLHLPAALSGGDDAVVNLPAALLVLVLGVVLVVGGKLSKGVTNVLVGIKLAIVLLVIVAGLFFIDTANYSPFVPEAQHTAKVSGLQAPLLQLLTGITPTAFGVAGILSAAAMVFFAYIGFDMVATSAEETRRPQRDLPIGIIASLVVVTVLYVAVCLVVTGMQHYSQLSVKAPLADAFTAKGHPFFATVISLGAVVGLAAVSLICFRSQSRVIFAMARDGLLPKALCKVDPRHGTPKANLVVLAVIMAALAAFLKFDLLAEMVNIGTLFAFAAVSASVLIMRRTAPDLPRAFRTPWVPFIPLVSLLCCLYLMLNLQLITWVGFLVWLAVGLALYFGYGRRHSKLNEHARATAEEADATV
;
A
#
# COMPACT_ATOMS: atom_id res chain seq x y z
N MET A 1 -17.55 29.19 -10.31
CA MET A 1 -16.90 28.41 -9.22
C MET A 1 -15.75 27.59 -9.81
N SER A 2 -14.50 27.89 -9.41
CA SER A 2 -13.29 27.25 -9.96
C SER A 2 -13.15 25.79 -9.49
N LEU A 3 -12.77 24.88 -10.39
CA LEU A 3 -12.52 23.46 -10.08
C LEU A 3 -11.15 23.20 -9.41
N LEU A 4 -10.26 24.21 -9.41
CA LEU A 4 -8.87 24.12 -8.93
C LEU A 4 -8.66 24.91 -7.63
N ARG A 5 -9.67 24.98 -6.76
CA ARG A 5 -9.59 25.73 -5.50
C ARG A 5 -8.63 25.07 -4.53
N LYS A 6 -7.63 25.83 -4.07
CA LYS A 6 -6.63 25.33 -3.14
C LYS A 6 -7.07 25.60 -1.70
N LYS A 7 -6.81 24.64 -0.82
CA LYS A 7 -7.00 24.84 0.62
C LYS A 7 -5.80 25.64 1.16
N PRO A 8 -6.00 26.80 1.81
CA PRO A 8 -4.91 27.57 2.39
C PRO A 8 -4.12 26.70 3.39
N LEU A 9 -2.78 26.78 3.34
CA LEU A 9 -1.91 25.98 4.20
C LEU A 9 -2.20 26.24 5.69
N GLU A 10 -2.39 27.50 6.08
CA GLU A 10 -2.70 27.88 7.45
C GLU A 10 -3.98 27.21 7.95
N ARG A 11 -5.01 27.14 7.10
CA ARG A 11 -6.26 26.44 7.41
C ARG A 11 -6.06 24.93 7.49
N ALA A 12 -5.31 24.34 6.57
CA ALA A 12 -4.98 22.91 6.63
C ALA A 12 -4.23 22.57 7.93
N VAL A 13 -3.28 23.40 8.35
CA VAL A 13 -2.54 23.25 9.60
C VAL A 13 -3.44 23.52 10.81
N LYS A 14 -4.33 24.52 10.75
CA LYS A 14 -5.26 24.87 11.84
C LYS A 14 -6.30 23.76 12.07
N GLU A 15 -6.88 23.21 11.00
CA GLU A 15 -7.80 22.08 11.08
C GLU A 15 -7.11 20.78 11.48
N ALA A 16 -5.85 20.56 11.08
CA ALA A 16 -5.03 19.45 11.57
C ALA A 16 -4.63 19.61 13.05
N ARG A 17 -4.47 20.85 13.53
CA ARG A 17 -4.17 21.16 14.94
C ARG A 17 -5.39 21.11 15.85
N GLY A 18 -6.61 21.08 15.30
CA GLY A 18 -7.85 20.96 16.06
C GLY A 18 -7.98 22.01 17.17
N GLU A 19 -8.43 23.23 16.83
CA GLU A 19 -9.04 24.09 17.84
C GLU A 19 -10.40 23.47 18.22
N GLY A 20 -10.37 22.54 19.19
CA GLY A 20 -11.52 21.83 19.75
C GLY A 20 -11.20 20.38 20.16
N GLU A 21 -11.08 20.14 21.48
CA GLU A 21 -11.12 18.89 22.28
C GLU A 21 -10.47 17.57 21.78
N GLN A 22 -9.91 17.46 20.58
CA GLN A 22 -9.45 16.20 19.97
C GLN A 22 -8.06 16.30 19.33
N GLN A 23 -7.03 16.63 20.13
CA GLN A 23 -5.63 16.53 19.69
C GLN A 23 -5.05 15.13 19.93
N LEU A 24 -4.40 14.55 18.92
CA LEU A 24 -3.61 13.33 19.05
C LEU A 24 -2.29 13.64 19.79
N ARG A 25 -1.85 12.74 20.67
CA ARG A 25 -0.56 12.89 21.38
C ARG A 25 0.61 12.73 20.41
N ARG A 26 1.47 13.75 20.35
CA ARG A 26 2.71 13.76 19.54
C ARG A 26 3.83 13.02 20.25
N ASP A 27 3.94 11.74 19.99
CA ASP A 27 4.83 10.85 20.72
C ASP A 27 5.78 10.08 19.81
N LEU A 28 5.51 10.03 18.49
CA LEU A 28 6.32 9.26 17.54
C LEU A 28 7.61 10.01 17.20
N SER A 29 8.73 9.29 17.28
CA SER A 29 10.06 9.71 16.83
C SER A 29 10.38 9.16 15.43
N ALA A 30 11.50 9.58 14.85
CA ALA A 30 11.98 9.03 13.57
C ALA A 30 12.13 7.49 13.61
N LEU A 31 12.62 6.94 14.72
CA LEU A 31 12.78 5.48 14.88
C LEU A 31 11.43 4.77 14.93
N ASP A 32 10.44 5.34 15.64
CA ASP A 32 9.09 4.78 15.68
C ASP A 32 8.45 4.79 14.29
N LEU A 33 8.67 5.86 13.52
CA LEU A 33 8.19 5.96 12.14
C LEU A 33 8.91 4.98 11.20
N THR A 34 10.21 4.74 11.38
CA THR A 34 10.93 3.70 10.64
C THR A 34 10.38 2.33 10.96
N ILE A 35 10.17 1.99 12.24
CA ILE A 35 9.56 0.72 12.66
C ILE A 35 8.15 0.59 12.08
N LEU A 36 7.33 1.65 12.15
CA LEU A 36 6.00 1.67 11.55
C LEU A 36 6.07 1.42 10.05
N GLY A 37 6.94 2.13 9.32
CA GLY A 37 7.13 1.95 7.89
C GLY A 37 7.56 0.53 7.54
N VAL A 38 8.58 -0.01 8.22
CA VAL A 38 9.02 -1.40 8.03
C VAL A 38 7.87 -2.37 8.30
N GLY A 39 7.11 -2.15 9.38
CA GLY A 39 6.00 -3.00 9.78
C GLY A 39 4.83 -3.03 8.80
N VAL A 40 4.63 -1.96 8.03
CA VAL A 40 3.58 -1.83 7.03
C VAL A 40 4.04 -2.39 5.69
N ILE A 41 5.24 -2.01 5.25
CA ILE A 41 5.81 -2.46 3.96
C ILE A 41 6.02 -3.99 4.00
N LEU A 42 6.57 -4.51 5.11
CA LEU A 42 6.81 -5.93 5.33
C LEU A 42 5.47 -6.65 5.59
N GLY A 43 4.84 -7.04 4.49
CA GLY A 43 3.55 -7.71 4.45
C GLY A 43 3.50 -8.82 3.40
N THR A 44 2.33 -9.00 2.77
CA THR A 44 2.09 -10.14 1.88
C THR A 44 3.01 -10.19 0.67
N GLY A 45 3.59 -9.06 0.24
CA GLY A 45 4.52 -9.01 -0.87
C GLY A 45 5.73 -9.93 -0.69
N ILE A 46 6.44 -9.84 0.44
CA ILE A 46 7.60 -10.72 0.69
C ILE A 46 7.21 -12.13 1.08
N PHE A 47 6.09 -12.28 1.80
CA PHE A 47 5.64 -13.57 2.31
C PHE A 47 5.01 -14.46 1.24
N VAL A 48 4.40 -13.90 0.19
CA VAL A 48 3.67 -14.66 -0.84
C VAL A 48 4.25 -14.41 -2.22
N LEU A 49 4.35 -13.14 -2.62
CA LEU A 49 4.65 -12.76 -4.00
C LEU A 49 6.06 -13.18 -4.44
N THR A 50 7.01 -13.23 -3.50
CA THR A 50 8.38 -13.70 -3.77
C THR A 50 8.42 -15.10 -4.38
N GLY A 51 7.62 -16.04 -3.88
CA GLY A 51 7.55 -17.40 -4.42
C GLY A 51 6.95 -17.42 -5.82
N THR A 52 5.81 -16.74 -6.00
CA THR A 52 5.10 -16.65 -7.28
C THR A 52 5.96 -16.03 -8.37
N VAL A 53 6.62 -14.91 -8.08
CA VAL A 53 7.46 -14.20 -9.05
C VAL A 53 8.76 -14.94 -9.33
N ALA A 54 9.40 -15.52 -8.31
CA ALA A 54 10.56 -16.38 -8.51
C ALA A 54 10.22 -17.57 -9.41
N ARG A 55 9.10 -18.24 -9.14
CA ARG A 55 8.68 -19.42 -9.91
C ARG A 55 8.31 -19.09 -11.35
N ASN A 56 7.54 -18.03 -11.57
CA ASN A 56 6.86 -17.81 -12.85
C ASN A 56 7.51 -16.73 -13.73
N MET A 57 8.39 -15.88 -13.19
CA MET A 57 8.86 -14.69 -13.92
C MET A 57 10.35 -14.42 -13.86
N ALA A 58 11.02 -14.58 -12.72
CA ALA A 58 12.39 -14.08 -12.57
C ALA A 58 13.42 -15.15 -12.15
N GLY A 59 12.98 -16.31 -11.64
CA GLY A 59 13.90 -17.28 -11.07
C GLY A 59 14.67 -16.70 -9.87
N PRO A 60 15.93 -17.12 -9.66
CA PRO A 60 16.80 -16.54 -8.65
C PRO A 60 17.05 -15.03 -8.81
N ALA A 61 16.97 -14.52 -10.05
CA ALA A 61 17.10 -13.09 -10.34
C ALA A 61 15.95 -12.22 -9.82
N VAL A 62 14.93 -12.79 -9.15
CA VAL A 62 13.89 -12.03 -8.44
C VAL A 62 14.48 -11.00 -7.46
N ALA A 63 15.65 -11.30 -6.87
CA ALA A 63 16.38 -10.36 -6.03
C ALA A 63 16.71 -9.04 -6.78
N LEU A 64 17.08 -9.12 -8.06
CA LEU A 64 17.33 -7.95 -8.90
C LEU A 64 16.04 -7.20 -9.22
N SER A 65 14.92 -7.91 -9.44
CA SER A 65 13.61 -7.29 -9.63
C SER A 65 13.21 -6.45 -8.41
N PHE A 66 13.48 -6.94 -7.20
CA PHE A 66 13.26 -6.19 -5.96
C PHE A 66 14.15 -4.95 -5.84
N VAL A 67 15.39 -4.98 -6.34
CA VAL A 67 16.28 -3.80 -6.37
C VAL A 67 15.76 -2.75 -7.37
N VAL A 68 15.33 -3.18 -8.56
CA VAL A 68 14.74 -2.29 -9.57
C VAL A 68 13.46 -1.64 -9.04
N ALA A 69 12.57 -2.43 -8.45
CA ALA A 69 11.35 -1.92 -7.83
C ALA A 69 11.66 -0.94 -6.67
N ALA A 70 12.66 -1.25 -5.82
CA ALA A 70 13.11 -0.34 -4.78
C ALA A 70 13.60 1.00 -5.32
N ALA A 71 14.35 1.00 -6.43
CA ALA A 71 14.86 2.23 -7.04
C ALA A 71 13.72 3.13 -7.55
N VAL A 72 12.69 2.54 -8.16
CA VAL A 72 11.49 3.27 -8.58
C VAL A 72 10.73 3.82 -7.37
N CYS A 73 10.52 2.98 -6.35
CA CYS A 73 9.89 3.40 -5.09
C CYS A 73 10.68 4.49 -4.37
N ALA A 74 12.03 4.46 -4.43
CA ALA A 74 12.87 5.47 -3.80
C ALA A 74 12.68 6.84 -4.45
N CYS A 75 12.55 6.89 -5.78
CA CYS A 75 12.27 8.14 -6.49
C CYS A 75 10.92 8.74 -6.05
N ALA A 76 9.88 7.91 -5.91
CA ALA A 76 8.58 8.34 -5.38
C ALA A 76 8.66 8.72 -3.89
N ALA A 77 9.35 7.93 -3.07
CA ALA A 77 9.52 8.16 -1.64
C ALA A 77 10.22 9.49 -1.33
N LEU A 78 11.21 9.89 -2.14
CA LEU A 78 11.84 11.21 -2.04
C LEU A 78 10.83 12.34 -2.29
N CYS A 79 9.94 12.18 -3.28
CA CYS A 79 8.87 13.14 -3.56
C CYS A 79 7.87 13.22 -2.39
N TYR A 80 7.49 12.07 -1.82
CA TYR A 80 6.65 12.00 -0.62
C TYR A 80 7.32 12.66 0.59
N ALA A 81 8.63 12.46 0.77
CA ALA A 81 9.39 13.05 1.86
C ALA A 81 9.42 14.59 1.78
N GLU A 82 9.57 15.17 0.58
CA GLU A 82 9.48 16.62 0.39
C GLU A 82 8.09 17.13 0.79
N PHE A 83 7.02 16.46 0.34
CA PHE A 83 5.65 16.85 0.70
C PHE A 83 5.35 16.72 2.19
N ALA A 84 5.65 15.57 2.79
CA ALA A 84 5.44 15.32 4.21
C ALA A 84 6.20 16.32 5.09
N SER A 85 7.38 16.77 4.65
CA SER A 85 8.15 17.78 5.36
C SER A 85 7.61 19.21 5.23
N SER A 86 6.91 19.50 4.12
CA SER A 86 6.41 20.84 3.78
C SER A 86 5.00 21.10 4.32
N VAL A 87 4.16 20.06 4.37
CA VAL A 87 2.76 20.14 4.80
C VAL A 87 2.49 19.05 5.84
N PRO A 88 2.85 19.26 7.13
CA PRO A 88 2.77 18.22 8.16
C PRO A 88 1.35 18.05 8.73
N VAL A 89 0.41 17.67 7.86
CA VAL A 89 -1.00 17.42 8.20
C VAL A 89 -1.35 15.95 7.91
N ALA A 90 -2.28 15.35 8.67
CA ALA A 90 -2.72 14.01 8.34
C ALA A 90 -3.57 14.02 7.06
N GLY A 91 -3.44 12.94 6.28
CA GLY A 91 -4.20 12.72 5.05
C GLY A 91 -3.37 12.44 3.80
N SER A 92 -2.05 12.20 3.95
CA SER A 92 -1.17 11.72 2.87
C SER A 92 -1.31 12.54 1.58
N ALA A 93 -1.19 11.92 0.41
CA ALA A 93 -1.24 12.59 -0.88
C ALA A 93 -2.53 13.40 -1.13
N TYR A 94 -3.67 13.03 -0.52
CA TYR A 94 -4.92 13.79 -0.63
C TYR A 94 -4.79 15.20 -0.05
N SER A 95 -4.40 15.30 1.21
CA SER A 95 -4.27 16.61 1.90
C SER A 95 -3.22 17.49 1.21
N TYR A 96 -2.12 16.90 0.74
CA TYR A 96 -1.05 17.63 0.05
C TYR A 96 -1.52 18.17 -1.30
N SER A 97 -2.22 17.35 -2.08
CA SER A 97 -2.77 17.75 -3.37
C SER A 97 -3.84 18.83 -3.23
N TYR A 98 -4.59 18.82 -2.14
CA TYR A 98 -5.60 19.84 -1.85
C TYR A 98 -4.96 21.23 -1.67
N THR A 99 -3.83 21.29 -0.97
CA THR A 99 -3.09 22.55 -0.77
C THR A 99 -2.32 23.01 -2.01
N SER A 100 -1.82 22.09 -2.83
CA SER A 100 -0.91 22.40 -3.94
C SER A 100 -1.58 22.49 -5.32
N LEU A 101 -2.45 21.54 -5.66
CA LEU A 101 -3.09 21.39 -6.97
C LEU A 101 -4.55 21.87 -6.99
N GLY A 102 -5.24 21.73 -5.85
CA GLY A 102 -6.63 22.15 -5.66
C GLY A 102 -7.61 20.99 -5.54
N GLU A 103 -8.88 21.35 -5.36
CA GLU A 103 -9.97 20.46 -4.96
C GLU A 103 -10.19 19.26 -5.89
N LEU A 104 -10.30 19.46 -7.21
CA LEU A 104 -10.57 18.35 -8.14
C LEU A 104 -9.39 17.36 -8.24
N PRO A 105 -8.12 17.79 -8.44
CA PRO A 105 -6.98 16.87 -8.38
C PRO A 105 -6.86 16.15 -7.03
N ALA A 106 -7.11 16.87 -5.92
CA ALA A 106 -7.11 16.25 -4.60
C ALA A 106 -8.18 15.19 -4.45
N TRP A 107 -9.41 15.45 -4.92
CA TRP A 107 -10.48 14.48 -4.93
C TRP A 107 -10.10 13.22 -5.71
N ILE A 108 -9.58 13.37 -6.94
CA ILE A 108 -9.18 12.24 -7.78
C ILE A 108 -8.10 11.40 -7.07
N ILE A 109 -7.10 12.05 -6.47
CA ILE A 109 -6.01 11.37 -5.75
C ILE A 109 -6.55 10.69 -4.49
N GLY A 110 -7.37 11.36 -3.69
CA GLY A 110 -7.99 10.78 -2.50
C GLY A 110 -8.91 9.60 -2.82
N TRP A 111 -9.65 9.69 -3.92
CA TRP A 111 -10.50 8.61 -4.41
C TRP A 111 -9.70 7.43 -4.97
N ALA A 112 -8.55 7.67 -5.60
CA ALA A 112 -7.62 6.61 -6.00
C ALA A 112 -6.97 5.93 -4.77
N LEU A 113 -6.52 6.72 -3.78
CA LEU A 113 -6.00 6.20 -2.50
C LEU A 113 -7.05 5.37 -1.75
N SER A 114 -8.33 5.77 -1.85
CA SER A 114 -9.40 5.03 -1.17
C SER A 114 -9.61 3.64 -1.77
N LEU A 115 -9.43 3.49 -3.08
CA LEU A 115 -9.40 2.17 -3.74
C LEU A 115 -8.22 1.34 -3.26
N GLU A 116 -7.02 1.93 -3.33
CA GLU A 116 -5.77 1.30 -2.94
C GLU A 116 -5.85 0.70 -1.53
N LEU A 117 -6.19 1.50 -0.52
CA LEU A 117 -6.17 1.03 0.88
C LEU A 117 -7.29 0.03 1.18
N THR A 118 -8.42 0.12 0.46
CA THR A 118 -9.51 -0.87 0.54
C THR A 118 -9.05 -2.22 0.00
N LEU A 119 -8.47 -2.22 -1.20
CA LEU A 119 -7.96 -3.43 -1.84
C LEU A 119 -6.74 -3.99 -1.10
N ALA A 120 -5.86 -3.13 -0.56
CA ALA A 120 -4.69 -3.53 0.21
C ALA A 120 -5.08 -4.31 1.47
N THR A 121 -6.14 -3.89 2.16
CA THR A 121 -6.65 -4.63 3.32
C THR A 121 -7.13 -6.03 2.92
N ALA A 122 -7.86 -6.12 1.81
CA ALA A 122 -8.39 -7.38 1.29
C ALA A 122 -7.26 -8.33 0.82
N VAL A 123 -6.30 -7.83 0.04
CA VAL A 123 -5.21 -8.66 -0.51
C VAL A 123 -4.29 -9.18 0.59
N VAL A 124 -4.05 -8.37 1.63
CA VAL A 124 -3.26 -8.80 2.79
C VAL A 124 -3.99 -9.89 3.57
N ALA A 125 -5.31 -9.77 3.72
CA ALA A 125 -6.13 -10.80 4.36
C ALA A 125 -6.15 -12.13 3.56
N VAL A 126 -6.15 -12.06 2.22
CA VAL A 126 -6.03 -13.26 1.37
C VAL A 126 -4.67 -13.92 1.56
N GLY A 127 -3.57 -13.15 1.60
CA GLY A 127 -2.24 -13.69 1.93
C GLY A 127 -2.14 -14.31 3.32
N TRP A 128 -2.77 -13.67 4.30
CA TRP A 128 -2.88 -14.19 5.67
C TRP A 128 -3.60 -15.54 5.68
N SER A 129 -4.68 -15.70 4.91
CA SER A 129 -5.42 -16.96 4.80
C SER A 129 -4.54 -18.10 4.27
N GLY A 130 -3.63 -17.83 3.32
CA GLY A 130 -2.67 -18.83 2.82
C GLY A 130 -1.72 -19.35 3.89
N TYR A 131 -1.17 -18.46 4.72
CA TYR A 131 -0.32 -18.83 5.85
C TYR A 131 -1.07 -19.52 6.99
N LEU A 132 -2.31 -19.09 7.26
CA LEU A 132 -3.17 -19.79 8.21
C LEU A 132 -3.43 -21.23 7.76
N GLN A 133 -3.70 -21.46 6.48
CA GLN A 133 -3.89 -22.80 5.93
C GLN A 133 -2.62 -23.66 6.05
N SER A 134 -1.45 -23.12 5.72
CA SER A 134 -0.16 -23.83 5.92
C SER A 134 0.04 -24.25 7.38
N MET A 135 -0.31 -23.37 8.33
CA MET A 135 -0.27 -23.66 9.76
C MET A 135 -1.28 -24.74 10.17
N LEU A 136 -2.54 -24.65 9.71
CA LEU A 136 -3.58 -25.63 10.02
C LEU A 136 -3.25 -27.02 9.46
N ASN A 137 -2.74 -27.09 8.23
CA ASN A 137 -2.30 -28.33 7.61
C ASN A 137 -1.14 -28.98 8.40
N SER A 138 -0.22 -28.16 8.92
CA SER A 138 0.88 -28.64 9.80
C SER A 138 0.37 -29.23 11.12
N LEU A 139 -0.82 -28.81 11.57
CA LEU A 139 -1.52 -29.35 12.74
C LEU A 139 -2.47 -30.52 12.39
N GLY A 140 -2.53 -30.94 11.13
CA GLY A 140 -3.44 -31.98 10.64
C GLY A 140 -4.90 -31.52 10.46
N LEU A 141 -5.19 -30.22 10.63
CA LEU A 141 -6.52 -29.64 10.45
C LEU A 141 -6.68 -29.15 9.01
N HIS A 142 -7.59 -29.77 8.26
CA HIS A 142 -7.86 -29.42 6.87
C HIS A 142 -9.17 -28.65 6.76
N LEU A 143 -9.11 -27.45 6.19
CA LEU A 143 -10.32 -26.70 5.85
C LEU A 143 -10.97 -27.29 4.60
N PRO A 144 -12.32 -27.32 4.52
CA PRO A 144 -13.01 -27.72 3.30
C PRO A 144 -12.53 -26.90 2.10
N ALA A 145 -12.23 -27.57 0.98
CA ALA A 145 -11.66 -26.93 -0.21
C ALA A 145 -12.49 -25.70 -0.67
N ALA A 146 -13.82 -25.82 -0.63
CA ALA A 146 -14.75 -24.75 -1.01
C ALA A 146 -14.64 -23.46 -0.18
N LEU A 147 -14.15 -23.54 1.07
CA LEU A 147 -14.05 -22.41 2.02
C LEU A 147 -12.61 -21.94 2.24
N SER A 148 -11.64 -22.69 1.72
CA SER A 148 -10.21 -22.49 1.98
C SER A 148 -9.65 -21.25 1.29
N GLY A 149 -10.30 -20.72 0.25
CA GLY A 149 -9.73 -19.63 -0.56
C GLY A 149 -8.60 -20.07 -1.50
N GLY A 150 -8.46 -21.37 -1.78
CA GLY A 150 -7.62 -21.89 -2.86
C GLY A 150 -8.20 -21.64 -4.26
N ASP A 151 -7.52 -22.11 -5.31
CA ASP A 151 -7.89 -21.81 -6.70
C ASP A 151 -9.29 -22.31 -7.11
N ASP A 152 -9.74 -23.41 -6.50
CA ASP A 152 -11.07 -24.02 -6.68
C ASP A 152 -12.06 -23.64 -5.57
N ALA A 153 -11.69 -22.74 -4.67
CA ALA A 153 -12.57 -22.33 -3.58
C ALA A 153 -13.67 -21.38 -4.10
N VAL A 154 -14.89 -21.56 -3.58
CA VAL A 154 -16.01 -20.66 -3.86
C VAL A 154 -15.83 -19.35 -3.09
N VAL A 155 -15.30 -19.44 -1.88
CA VAL A 155 -15.09 -18.31 -0.98
C VAL A 155 -13.83 -18.50 -0.13
N ASN A 156 -13.10 -17.42 0.10
CA ASN A 156 -12.02 -17.36 1.08
C ASN A 156 -12.58 -16.94 2.44
N LEU A 157 -13.18 -17.90 3.15
CA LEU A 157 -13.83 -17.65 4.43
C LEU A 157 -12.84 -17.12 5.49
N PRO A 158 -11.61 -17.67 5.65
CA PRO A 158 -10.67 -17.15 6.64
C PRO A 158 -10.30 -15.68 6.41
N ALA A 159 -10.05 -15.27 5.16
CA ALA A 159 -9.71 -13.89 4.84
C ALA A 159 -10.86 -12.93 5.19
N ALA A 160 -12.10 -13.30 4.84
CA ALA A 160 -13.28 -12.51 5.17
C ALA A 160 -13.50 -12.40 6.69
N LEU A 161 -13.35 -13.50 7.42
CA LEU A 161 -13.47 -13.53 8.88
C LEU A 161 -12.42 -12.64 9.55
N LEU A 162 -11.16 -12.67 9.09
CA LEU A 162 -10.12 -11.77 9.59
C LEU A 162 -10.56 -10.30 9.46
N VAL A 163 -10.99 -9.88 8.26
CA VAL A 163 -11.39 -8.49 8.02
C VAL A 163 -12.57 -8.08 8.92
N LEU A 164 -13.57 -8.95 9.09
CA LEU A 164 -14.71 -8.68 9.97
C LEU A 164 -14.30 -8.56 11.44
N VAL A 165 -13.43 -9.46 11.92
CA VAL A 165 -12.90 -9.41 13.30
C VAL A 165 -12.12 -8.12 13.52
N LEU A 166 -11.24 -7.73 12.59
CA LEU A 166 -10.51 -6.46 12.67
C LEU A 166 -11.46 -5.25 12.64
N GLY A 167 -12.52 -5.31 11.83
CA GLY A 167 -13.57 -4.31 11.79
C GLY A 167 -14.27 -4.15 13.14
N VAL A 168 -14.64 -5.26 13.80
CA VAL A 168 -15.23 -5.24 15.15
C VAL A 168 -14.26 -4.64 16.16
N VAL A 169 -12.98 -5.05 16.14
CA VAL A 169 -11.94 -4.51 17.03
C VAL A 169 -11.83 -2.98 16.87
N LEU A 170 -11.85 -2.47 15.64
CA LEU A 170 -11.81 -1.03 15.37
C LEU A 170 -13.09 -0.32 15.82
N VAL A 171 -14.27 -0.92 15.62
CA VAL A 171 -15.57 -0.35 16.02
C VAL A 171 -15.67 -0.19 17.53
N VAL A 172 -15.21 -1.19 18.29
CA VAL A 172 -15.19 -1.18 19.77
C VAL A 172 -14.12 -0.23 20.32
N GLY A 173 -13.32 0.41 19.47
CA GLY A 173 -12.31 1.37 19.91
C GLY A 173 -11.06 0.69 20.45
N GLY A 174 -10.73 -0.52 19.96
CA GLY A 174 -9.46 -1.16 20.21
C GLY A 174 -8.30 -0.27 19.77
N LYS A 175 -7.72 0.47 20.72
CA LYS A 175 -6.50 1.24 20.49
C LYS A 175 -5.34 0.27 20.63
N LEU A 176 -4.68 -0.10 19.52
CA LEU A 176 -3.34 -0.64 19.66
C LEU A 176 -2.47 0.44 20.28
N SER A 177 -1.99 0.16 21.49
CA SER A 177 -0.94 0.96 22.09
C SER A 177 0.30 0.93 21.21
N LYS A 178 1.09 2.01 21.24
CA LYS A 178 2.39 2.07 20.55
C LYS A 178 3.25 0.85 20.85
N GLY A 179 3.25 0.37 22.10
CA GLY A 179 3.98 -0.83 22.51
C GLY A 179 3.52 -2.09 21.79
N VAL A 180 2.20 -2.28 21.61
CA VAL A 180 1.65 -3.45 20.90
C VAL A 180 2.04 -3.42 19.43
N THR A 181 1.94 -2.26 18.78
CA THR A 181 2.38 -2.11 17.38
C THR A 181 3.87 -2.42 17.24
N ASN A 182 4.73 -1.87 18.11
CA ASN A 182 6.17 -2.13 18.07
C ASN A 182 6.50 -3.62 18.29
N VAL A 183 5.80 -4.30 19.20
CA VAL A 183 5.96 -5.74 19.40
C VAL A 183 5.55 -6.54 18.17
N LEU A 184 4.41 -6.22 17.54
CA LEU A 184 3.95 -6.91 16.33
C LEU A 184 4.92 -6.74 15.16
N VAL A 185 5.51 -5.55 15.01
CA VAL A 185 6.56 -5.32 14.00
C VAL A 185 7.86 -6.05 14.38
N GLY A 186 8.24 -6.04 15.65
CA GLY A 186 9.40 -6.77 16.15
C GLY A 186 9.30 -8.27 15.86
N ILE A 187 8.13 -8.87 16.09
CA ILE A 187 7.85 -10.27 15.75
C ILE A 187 8.08 -10.51 14.25
N LYS A 188 7.48 -9.69 13.36
CA LYS A 188 7.69 -9.79 11.90
C LYS A 188 9.15 -9.76 11.51
N LEU A 189 9.89 -8.78 12.03
CA LEU A 189 11.30 -8.63 11.74
C LEU A 189 12.10 -9.84 12.23
N ALA A 190 11.80 -10.34 13.43
CA ALA A 190 12.44 -11.54 13.96
C ALA A 190 12.20 -12.76 13.06
N ILE A 191 10.99 -12.93 12.52
CA ILE A 191 10.68 -14.04 11.61
C ILE A 191 11.42 -13.89 10.28
N VAL A 192 11.48 -12.69 9.71
CA VAL A 192 12.23 -12.46 8.47
C VAL A 192 13.72 -12.70 8.69
N LEU A 193 14.27 -12.23 9.81
CA LEU A 193 15.65 -12.52 10.19
C LEU A 193 15.88 -14.01 10.45
N LEU A 194 14.91 -14.72 11.04
CA LEU A 194 14.95 -16.17 11.20
C LEU A 194 15.01 -16.87 9.84
N VAL A 195 14.17 -16.48 8.88
CA VAL A 195 14.19 -17.03 7.51
C VAL A 195 15.56 -16.81 6.87
N ILE A 196 16.12 -15.60 7.00
CA ILE A 196 17.43 -15.28 6.43
C ILE A 196 18.51 -16.13 7.11
N VAL A 197 18.65 -16.03 8.43
CA VAL A 197 19.75 -16.67 9.19
C VAL A 197 19.65 -18.18 9.16
N ALA A 198 18.48 -18.76 9.43
CA ALA A 198 18.30 -20.21 9.39
C ALA A 198 18.39 -20.73 7.94
N GLY A 199 17.83 -20.01 6.98
CA GLY A 199 17.83 -20.42 5.58
C GLY A 199 19.23 -20.44 4.95
N LEU A 200 20.15 -19.57 5.39
CA LEU A 200 21.55 -19.59 4.95
C LEU A 200 22.23 -20.96 5.15
N PHE A 201 21.85 -21.73 6.17
CA PHE A 201 22.39 -23.07 6.43
C PHE A 201 21.85 -24.15 5.50
N PHE A 202 20.78 -23.87 4.76
CA PHE A 202 20.09 -24.83 3.88
C PHE A 202 20.18 -24.48 2.40
N ILE A 203 21.03 -23.51 2.05
CA ILE A 203 21.28 -23.11 0.66
C ILE A 203 22.02 -24.23 -0.07
N ASP A 204 21.47 -24.62 -1.22
CA ASP A 204 22.17 -25.41 -2.22
C ASP A 204 22.50 -24.51 -3.41
N THR A 205 23.79 -24.24 -3.62
CA THR A 205 24.27 -23.33 -4.67
C THR A 205 23.88 -23.77 -6.07
N ALA A 206 23.55 -25.05 -6.29
CA ALA A 206 23.05 -25.53 -7.57
C ALA A 206 21.72 -24.87 -7.96
N ASN A 207 20.91 -24.45 -6.99
CA ASN A 207 19.62 -23.77 -7.25
C ASN A 207 19.78 -22.37 -7.86
N TYR A 208 20.97 -21.78 -7.78
CA TYR A 208 21.29 -20.52 -8.44
C TYR A 208 21.72 -20.68 -9.90
N SER A 209 21.77 -21.90 -10.44
CA SER A 209 22.14 -22.13 -11.84
C SER A 209 20.94 -22.66 -12.63
N PRO A 210 20.41 -21.92 -13.62
CA PRO A 210 20.82 -20.57 -14.03
C PRO A 210 20.26 -19.46 -13.11
N PHE A 211 21.08 -18.43 -12.81
CA PHE A 211 20.67 -17.34 -11.93
C PHE A 211 19.63 -16.45 -12.61
N VAL A 212 19.86 -16.18 -13.89
CA VAL A 212 18.91 -15.60 -14.82
C VAL A 212 18.51 -16.71 -15.79
N PRO A 213 17.35 -17.37 -15.60
CA PRO A 213 16.89 -18.39 -16.55
C PRO A 213 16.67 -17.80 -17.94
N GLU A 214 16.79 -18.63 -18.98
CA GLU A 214 16.61 -18.21 -20.36
C GLU A 214 15.22 -17.59 -20.58
N ALA A 215 15.18 -16.51 -21.36
CA ALA A 215 13.94 -15.79 -21.64
C ALA A 215 12.96 -16.70 -22.38
N GLN A 216 11.76 -16.84 -21.82
CA GLN A 216 10.66 -17.57 -22.41
C GLN A 216 9.57 -16.57 -22.78
N HIS A 217 9.12 -16.62 -24.03
CA HIS A 217 7.96 -15.81 -24.43
C HIS A 217 6.73 -16.35 -23.72
N THR A 218 6.10 -15.51 -22.90
CA THR A 218 4.79 -15.84 -22.34
C THR A 218 3.78 -15.91 -23.49
N ALA A 219 2.87 -16.88 -23.42
CA ALA A 219 1.82 -17.02 -24.42
C ALA A 219 1.08 -15.68 -24.59
N LYS A 220 0.72 -15.34 -25.82
CA LYS A 220 -0.15 -14.17 -26.09
C LYS A 220 -1.46 -14.37 -25.36
N VAL A 221 -1.63 -13.64 -24.25
CA VAL A 221 -2.92 -13.54 -23.58
C VAL A 221 -3.76 -12.56 -24.39
N SER A 222 -4.95 -13.00 -24.80
CA SER A 222 -5.90 -12.19 -25.57
C SER A 222 -7.04 -11.73 -24.66
N GLY A 223 -7.63 -10.58 -24.98
CA GLY A 223 -8.80 -10.04 -24.26
C GLY A 223 -8.43 -9.23 -23.00
N LEU A 224 -9.31 -9.25 -22.00
CA LEU A 224 -9.22 -8.37 -20.82
C LEU A 224 -8.04 -8.71 -19.88
N GLN A 225 -7.47 -9.91 -19.98
CA GLN A 225 -6.32 -10.33 -19.16
C GLN A 225 -4.97 -9.95 -19.77
N ALA A 226 -4.97 -9.42 -21.01
CA ALA A 226 -3.74 -8.99 -21.67
C ALA A 226 -3.21 -7.70 -21.03
N PRO A 227 -1.88 -7.57 -20.80
CA PRO A 227 -1.27 -6.30 -20.44
C PRO A 227 -1.55 -5.21 -21.47
N LEU A 228 -1.79 -3.97 -21.00
CA LEU A 228 -2.11 -2.86 -21.89
C LEU A 228 -0.98 -2.57 -22.89
N LEU A 229 0.28 -2.68 -22.45
CA LEU A 229 1.44 -2.52 -23.31
C LEU A 229 1.45 -3.54 -24.46
N GLN A 230 1.09 -4.79 -24.17
CA GLN A 230 0.97 -5.83 -25.20
C GLN A 230 -0.14 -5.50 -26.21
N LEU A 231 -1.27 -4.97 -25.74
CA LEU A 231 -2.36 -4.56 -26.63
C LEU A 231 -1.99 -3.36 -27.51
N LEU A 232 -1.20 -2.42 -26.99
CA LEU A 232 -0.80 -1.21 -27.73
C LEU A 232 0.36 -1.47 -28.70
N THR A 233 1.33 -2.30 -28.31
CA THR A 233 2.60 -2.47 -29.05
C THR A 233 2.72 -3.83 -29.73
N GLY A 234 1.88 -4.81 -29.37
CA GLY A 234 1.99 -6.19 -29.83
C GLY A 234 3.10 -7.01 -29.16
N ILE A 235 3.91 -6.40 -28.28
CA ILE A 235 5.04 -7.02 -27.59
C ILE A 235 4.52 -7.84 -26.40
N THR A 236 4.76 -9.15 -26.39
CA THR A 236 4.40 -9.99 -25.24
C THR A 236 5.39 -9.81 -24.09
N PRO A 237 4.93 -9.82 -22.83
CA PRO A 237 5.82 -9.95 -21.69
C PRO A 237 6.63 -11.24 -21.81
N THR A 238 7.91 -11.17 -21.49
CA THR A 238 8.78 -12.33 -21.42
C THR A 238 8.87 -12.79 -19.97
N ALA A 239 8.67 -14.07 -19.71
CA ALA A 239 9.11 -14.69 -18.48
C ALA A 239 10.63 -14.92 -18.55
N PHE A 240 11.30 -14.75 -17.43
CA PHE A 240 12.75 -14.91 -17.26
C PHE A 240 13.59 -13.98 -18.18
N GLY A 241 14.91 -14.10 -18.12
CA GLY A 241 15.82 -13.15 -18.77
C GLY A 241 15.75 -11.73 -18.19
N VAL A 242 16.49 -10.80 -18.83
CA VAL A 242 16.54 -9.39 -18.40
C VAL A 242 15.18 -8.71 -18.50
N ALA A 243 14.41 -9.02 -19.54
CA ALA A 243 13.06 -8.47 -19.71
C ALA A 243 12.05 -9.07 -18.70
N GLY A 244 12.24 -10.34 -18.28
CA GLY A 244 11.50 -10.93 -17.17
C GLY A 244 11.82 -10.28 -15.83
N ILE A 245 13.07 -9.87 -15.57
CA ILE A 245 13.43 -9.12 -14.36
C ILE A 245 12.66 -7.80 -14.27
N LEU A 246 12.53 -7.06 -15.39
CA LEU A 246 11.77 -5.81 -15.46
C LEU A 246 10.26 -6.04 -15.31
N SER A 247 9.73 -7.08 -15.94
CA SER A 247 8.31 -7.45 -15.82
C SER A 247 7.97 -7.87 -14.39
N ALA A 248 8.85 -8.65 -13.76
CA ALA A 248 8.74 -9.04 -12.35
C ALA A 248 8.82 -7.84 -11.41
N ALA A 249 9.63 -6.82 -11.72
CA ALA A 249 9.72 -5.58 -10.93
C ALA A 249 8.36 -4.87 -10.82
N ALA A 250 7.53 -4.91 -11.88
CA ALA A 250 6.18 -4.37 -11.84
C ALA A 250 5.27 -5.13 -10.87
N MET A 251 5.42 -6.45 -10.78
CA MET A 251 4.64 -7.28 -9.85
C MET A 251 5.13 -7.07 -8.41
N VAL A 252 6.44 -7.22 -8.15
CA VAL A 252 7.03 -7.07 -6.81
C VAL A 252 7.01 -5.63 -6.28
N PHE A 253 6.70 -4.64 -7.12
CA PHE A 253 6.39 -3.28 -6.67
C PHE A 253 5.36 -3.27 -5.54
N PHE A 254 4.37 -4.17 -5.59
CA PHE A 254 3.37 -4.37 -4.54
C PHE A 254 4.00 -4.51 -3.14
N ALA A 255 5.14 -5.19 -3.05
CA ALA A 255 5.81 -5.46 -1.78
C ALA A 255 6.40 -4.20 -1.13
N TYR A 256 6.58 -3.11 -1.88
CA TYR A 256 7.11 -1.84 -1.37
C TYR A 256 6.04 -0.84 -0.96
N ILE A 257 4.77 -1.16 -1.18
CA ILE A 257 3.65 -0.29 -0.83
C ILE A 257 3.59 -0.13 0.68
N GLY A 258 3.45 1.11 1.16
CA GLY A 258 3.22 1.42 2.56
C GLY A 258 4.18 2.41 3.22
N PHE A 259 5.27 2.80 2.57
CA PHE A 259 6.10 3.89 3.07
C PHE A 259 5.31 5.22 3.15
N ASP A 260 4.33 5.40 2.28
CA ASP A 260 3.42 6.54 2.24
C ASP A 260 2.42 6.54 3.41
N MET A 261 2.11 5.36 3.98
CA MET A 261 1.28 5.26 5.19
C MET A 261 1.99 5.89 6.41
N VAL A 262 3.32 5.95 6.43
CA VAL A 262 4.08 6.68 7.45
C VAL A 262 3.67 8.16 7.47
N ALA A 263 3.42 8.75 6.29
CA ALA A 263 2.99 10.14 6.15
C ALA A 263 1.60 10.41 6.80
N THR A 264 0.76 9.38 6.95
CA THR A 264 -0.54 9.52 7.64
C THR A 264 -0.39 9.75 9.15
N SER A 265 0.78 9.47 9.72
CA SER A 265 1.08 9.63 11.14
C SER A 265 1.71 10.99 11.48
N ALA A 266 1.64 11.95 10.54
CA ALA A 266 2.18 13.29 10.71
C ALA A 266 1.69 14.00 11.98
N GLU A 267 0.40 13.85 12.32
CA GLU A 267 -0.21 14.47 13.51
C GLU A 267 0.25 13.84 14.84
N GLU A 268 0.75 12.60 14.81
CA GLU A 268 1.24 11.87 15.99
C GLU A 268 2.77 11.99 16.16
N THR A 269 3.43 12.70 15.24
CA THR A 269 4.90 12.83 15.18
C THR A 269 5.40 14.06 15.94
N ARG A 270 6.49 13.91 16.71
CA ARG A 270 7.10 15.01 17.48
C ARG A 270 7.66 16.12 16.59
N ARG A 271 8.48 15.75 15.60
CA ARG A 271 9.09 16.70 14.64
C ARG A 271 8.80 16.24 13.20
N PRO A 272 7.57 16.40 12.70
CA PRO A 272 7.14 15.81 11.43
C PRO A 272 7.99 16.27 10.24
N GLN A 273 8.50 17.51 10.26
CA GLN A 273 9.32 18.06 9.19
C GLN A 273 10.63 17.30 8.95
N ARG A 274 11.19 16.68 10.00
CA ARG A 274 12.46 15.92 9.93
C ARG A 274 12.22 14.42 10.06
N ASP A 275 11.37 14.03 10.99
CA ASP A 275 11.20 12.62 11.38
C ASP A 275 10.39 11.85 10.32
N LEU A 276 9.45 12.47 9.60
CA LEU A 276 8.71 11.81 8.51
C LEU A 276 9.61 11.45 7.31
N PRO A 277 10.43 12.38 6.74
CA PRO A 277 11.40 12.04 5.71
C PRO A 277 12.33 10.87 6.10
N ILE A 278 12.84 10.88 7.33
CA ILE A 278 13.72 9.83 7.84
C ILE A 278 12.96 8.51 7.92
N GLY A 279 11.75 8.51 8.49
CA GLY A 279 10.90 7.33 8.59
C GLY A 279 10.61 6.68 7.23
N ILE A 280 10.20 7.49 6.24
CA ILE A 280 9.87 7.06 4.88
C ILE A 280 11.10 6.42 4.19
N ILE A 281 12.25 7.12 4.19
CA ILE A 281 13.43 6.66 3.45
C ILE A 281 14.10 5.48 4.17
N ALA A 282 14.27 5.56 5.49
CA ALA A 282 14.94 4.50 6.24
C ALA A 282 14.15 3.19 6.23
N SER A 283 12.81 3.25 6.32
CA SER A 283 11.99 2.04 6.23
C SER A 283 12.10 1.36 4.87
N LEU A 284 12.09 2.14 3.78
CA LEU A 284 12.29 1.61 2.43
C LEU A 284 13.65 0.90 2.29
N VAL A 285 14.73 1.54 2.72
CA VAL A 285 16.09 0.96 2.63
C VAL A 285 16.22 -0.33 3.44
N VAL A 286 15.76 -0.33 4.69
CA VAL A 286 15.81 -1.52 5.56
C VAL A 286 15.04 -2.67 4.92
N VAL A 287 13.84 -2.40 4.40
CA VAL A 287 13.01 -3.43 3.77
C VAL A 287 13.62 -3.94 2.48
N THR A 288 14.20 -3.09 1.64
CA THR A 288 14.91 -3.53 0.42
C THR A 288 16.01 -4.52 0.73
N VAL A 289 16.83 -4.25 1.76
CA VAL A 289 17.91 -5.17 2.19
C VAL A 289 17.33 -6.51 2.62
N LEU A 290 16.28 -6.50 3.45
CA LEU A 290 15.61 -7.72 3.90
C LEU A 290 14.99 -8.51 2.75
N TYR A 291 14.35 -7.83 1.79
CA TYR A 291 13.71 -8.47 0.65
C TYR A 291 14.71 -9.16 -0.26
N VAL A 292 15.82 -8.49 -0.59
CA VAL A 292 16.90 -9.08 -1.38
C VAL A 292 17.48 -10.30 -0.67
N ALA A 293 17.76 -10.19 0.63
CA ALA A 293 18.28 -11.30 1.42
C ALA A 293 17.33 -12.51 1.44
N VAL A 294 16.04 -12.29 1.71
CA VAL A 294 15.03 -13.38 1.68
C VAL A 294 14.93 -14.02 0.30
N CYS A 295 14.92 -13.22 -0.78
CA CYS A 295 14.86 -13.74 -2.14
C CYS A 295 16.03 -14.67 -2.45
N LEU A 296 17.25 -14.25 -2.14
CA LEU A 296 18.46 -15.05 -2.34
C LEU A 296 18.40 -16.33 -1.50
N VAL A 297 18.02 -16.24 -0.22
CA VAL A 297 17.96 -17.40 0.67
C VAL A 297 16.91 -18.41 0.21
N VAL A 298 15.68 -17.98 -0.06
CA VAL A 298 14.57 -18.89 -0.45
C VAL A 298 14.84 -19.57 -1.79
N THR A 299 15.33 -18.83 -2.79
CA THR A 299 15.71 -19.40 -4.10
C THR A 299 16.98 -20.25 -4.03
N GLY A 300 17.85 -20.02 -3.03
CA GLY A 300 18.99 -20.88 -2.74
C GLY A 300 18.61 -22.17 -2.03
N MET A 301 17.59 -22.15 -1.16
CA MET A 301 17.09 -23.34 -0.49
C MET A 301 16.39 -24.28 -1.48
N GLN A 302 15.52 -23.77 -2.35
CA GLN A 302 14.74 -24.59 -3.26
C GLN A 302 14.76 -24.03 -4.68
N HIS A 303 14.93 -24.91 -5.66
CA HIS A 303 14.90 -24.53 -7.07
C HIS A 303 13.59 -23.77 -7.40
N TYR A 304 13.71 -22.64 -8.10
CA TYR A 304 12.62 -21.67 -8.27
C TYR A 304 11.33 -22.29 -8.84
N SER A 305 11.44 -23.31 -9.70
CA SER A 305 10.28 -24.00 -10.30
C SER A 305 9.40 -24.77 -9.31
N GLN A 306 9.93 -25.10 -8.13
CA GLN A 306 9.25 -25.89 -7.10
C GLN A 306 8.74 -25.03 -5.94
N LEU A 307 9.01 -23.72 -5.94
CA LEU A 307 8.54 -22.83 -4.89
C LEU A 307 7.00 -22.80 -4.82
N SER A 308 6.47 -22.78 -3.60
CA SER A 308 5.05 -22.59 -3.36
C SER A 308 4.62 -21.16 -3.70
N VAL A 309 3.38 -21.01 -4.19
CA VAL A 309 2.79 -19.70 -4.52
C VAL A 309 1.92 -19.14 -3.39
N LYS A 310 1.70 -19.92 -2.32
CA LYS A 310 0.85 -19.52 -1.18
C LYS A 310 1.65 -19.14 0.05
N ALA A 311 2.58 -20.02 0.48
CA ALA A 311 3.41 -19.81 1.67
C ALA A 311 4.89 -20.16 1.40
N PRO A 312 5.54 -19.55 0.39
CA PRO A 312 6.88 -19.94 -0.07
C PRO A 312 7.94 -19.99 1.03
N LEU A 313 7.93 -19.05 1.97
CA LEU A 313 8.94 -18.97 3.02
C LEU A 313 8.81 -20.14 3.99
N ALA A 314 7.60 -20.53 4.37
CA ALA A 314 7.38 -21.68 5.26
C ALA A 314 7.61 -23.00 4.52
N ASP A 315 7.04 -23.13 3.31
CA ASP A 315 7.07 -24.37 2.53
C ASP A 315 8.50 -24.74 2.10
N ALA A 316 9.39 -23.76 1.89
CA ALA A 316 10.81 -24.00 1.60
C ALA A 316 11.53 -24.74 2.75
N PHE A 317 11.23 -24.45 4.02
CA PHE A 317 11.78 -25.19 5.15
C PHE A 317 11.19 -26.60 5.27
N THR A 318 9.90 -26.75 4.99
CA THR A 318 9.24 -28.08 4.95
C THR A 318 9.87 -28.95 3.86
N ALA A 319 10.13 -28.40 2.68
CA ALA A 319 10.78 -29.12 1.57
C ALA A 319 12.21 -29.58 1.91
N LYS A 320 12.89 -28.89 2.84
CA LYS A 320 14.21 -29.27 3.37
C LYS A 320 14.15 -30.17 4.62
N GLY A 321 12.97 -30.65 5.01
CA GLY A 321 12.82 -31.56 6.14
C GLY A 321 12.81 -30.87 7.51
N HIS A 322 12.59 -29.56 7.58
CA HIS A 322 12.53 -28.81 8.84
C HIS A 322 11.16 -28.17 9.10
N PRO A 323 10.11 -28.97 9.39
CA PRO A 323 8.75 -28.48 9.61
C PRO A 323 8.61 -27.57 10.85
N PHE A 324 9.54 -27.66 11.80
CA PHE A 324 9.57 -26.76 12.97
C PHE A 324 9.74 -25.29 12.54
N PHE A 325 10.71 -25.00 11.67
CA PHE A 325 10.90 -23.62 11.16
C PHE A 325 9.68 -23.16 10.38
N ALA A 326 9.10 -24.02 9.54
CA ALA A 326 7.88 -23.73 8.80
C ALA A 326 6.72 -23.32 9.72
N THR A 327 6.53 -24.05 10.84
CA THR A 327 5.47 -23.75 11.82
C THR A 327 5.69 -22.40 12.49
N VAL A 328 6.93 -22.11 12.93
CA VAL A 328 7.29 -20.84 13.57
C VAL A 328 7.11 -19.67 12.60
N ILE A 329 7.56 -19.83 11.36
CA ILE A 329 7.42 -18.82 10.29
C ILE A 329 5.93 -18.59 9.98
N SER A 330 5.14 -19.65 9.86
CA SER A 330 3.70 -19.53 9.56
C SER A 330 2.93 -18.87 10.68
N LEU A 331 3.14 -19.25 11.94
CA LEU A 331 2.54 -18.59 13.10
C LEU A 331 2.90 -17.10 13.13
N GLY A 332 4.18 -16.83 12.89
CA GLY A 332 4.71 -15.50 12.80
C GLY A 332 4.09 -14.64 11.69
N ALA A 333 3.95 -15.20 10.49
CA ALA A 333 3.31 -14.56 9.36
C ALA A 333 1.81 -14.32 9.60
N VAL A 334 1.10 -15.25 10.25
CA VAL A 334 -0.30 -15.07 10.64
C VAL A 334 -0.47 -13.88 11.58
N VAL A 335 0.37 -13.77 12.63
CA VAL A 335 0.33 -12.61 13.54
C VAL A 335 0.72 -11.32 12.81
N GLY A 336 1.76 -11.40 11.97
CA GLY A 336 2.28 -10.26 11.24
C GLY A 336 1.29 -9.69 10.21
N LEU A 337 0.77 -10.53 9.32
CA LEU A 337 -0.13 -10.10 8.26
C LEU A 337 -1.45 -9.55 8.83
N ALA A 338 -1.97 -10.12 9.93
CA ALA A 338 -3.11 -9.55 10.65
C ALA A 338 -2.83 -8.11 11.12
N ALA A 339 -1.63 -7.85 11.62
CA ALA A 339 -1.22 -6.50 12.03
C ALA A 339 -1.14 -5.54 10.82
N VAL A 340 -0.64 -5.98 9.66
CA VAL A 340 -0.65 -5.15 8.42
C VAL A 340 -2.08 -4.83 8.01
N SER A 341 -2.97 -5.83 7.93
CA SER A 341 -4.38 -5.62 7.59
C SER A 341 -5.06 -4.60 8.49
N LEU A 342 -4.77 -4.63 9.79
CA LEU A 342 -5.33 -3.68 10.74
C LEU A 342 -4.81 -2.25 10.50
N ILE A 343 -3.53 -2.09 10.16
CA ILE A 343 -2.95 -0.78 9.83
C ILE A 343 -3.57 -0.24 8.53
N CYS A 344 -3.65 -1.05 7.47
CA CYS A 344 -4.28 -0.66 6.21
C CYS A 344 -5.74 -0.23 6.39
N PHE A 345 -6.52 -1.02 7.15
CA PHE A 345 -7.92 -0.70 7.45
C PHE A 345 -8.01 0.64 8.21
N ARG A 346 -7.20 0.83 9.26
CA ARG A 346 -7.18 2.09 10.01
C ARG A 346 -6.79 3.28 9.12
N SER A 347 -5.80 3.12 8.24
CA SER A 347 -5.39 4.14 7.27
C SER A 347 -6.54 4.51 6.32
N GLN A 348 -7.27 3.52 5.80
CA GLN A 348 -8.43 3.77 4.94
C GLN A 348 -9.53 4.54 5.65
N SER A 349 -9.84 4.16 6.90
CA SER A 349 -10.85 4.86 7.70
C SER A 349 -10.48 6.35 7.88
N ARG A 350 -9.20 6.67 8.07
CA ARG A 350 -8.71 8.05 8.19
C ARG A 350 -8.89 8.86 6.90
N VAL A 351 -8.60 8.27 5.75
CA VAL A 351 -8.77 8.95 4.45
C VAL A 351 -10.24 9.28 4.20
N ILE A 352 -11.14 8.31 4.35
CA ILE A 352 -12.58 8.51 4.20
C ILE A 352 -13.12 9.53 5.22
N PHE A 353 -12.64 9.48 6.46
CA PHE A 353 -13.00 10.43 7.50
C PHE A 353 -12.59 11.86 7.11
N ALA A 354 -11.38 12.07 6.61
CA ALA A 354 -10.90 13.38 6.16
C ALA A 354 -11.71 13.92 4.97
N MET A 355 -11.97 13.08 3.97
CA MET A 355 -12.77 13.46 2.79
C MET A 355 -14.23 13.80 3.16
N ALA A 356 -14.83 13.04 4.09
CA ALA A 356 -16.17 13.34 4.61
C ALA A 356 -16.18 14.61 5.48
N ARG A 357 -15.12 14.86 6.26
CA ARG A 357 -14.96 16.09 7.05
C ARG A 357 -14.86 17.34 6.17
N ASP A 358 -14.21 17.23 5.01
CA ASP A 358 -14.11 18.30 4.00
C ASP A 358 -15.43 18.48 3.20
N GLY A 359 -16.43 17.62 3.41
CA GLY A 359 -17.76 17.70 2.78
C GLY A 359 -17.82 17.05 1.39
N LEU A 360 -16.77 16.35 0.97
CA LEU A 360 -16.73 15.66 -0.32
C LEU A 360 -17.45 14.30 -0.31
N LEU A 361 -17.64 13.72 0.88
CA LEU A 361 -18.41 12.50 1.13
C LEU A 361 -19.51 12.74 2.18
N PRO A 362 -20.52 11.85 2.30
CA PRO A 362 -21.61 12.01 3.27
C PRO A 362 -21.13 12.19 4.72
N LYS A 363 -21.68 13.18 5.42
CA LYS A 363 -21.31 13.53 6.82
C LYS A 363 -21.46 12.37 7.82
N ALA A 364 -22.29 11.38 7.52
CA ALA A 364 -22.43 10.18 8.35
C ALA A 364 -21.10 9.41 8.52
N LEU A 365 -20.20 9.47 7.52
CA LEU A 365 -18.92 8.77 7.54
C LEU A 365 -17.86 9.45 8.43
N CYS A 366 -18.04 10.73 8.78
CA CYS A 366 -17.18 11.42 9.75
C CYS A 366 -17.82 11.57 11.13
N LYS A 367 -19.03 11.04 11.37
CA LYS A 367 -19.68 11.12 12.67
C LYS A 367 -19.01 10.16 13.65
N VAL A 368 -18.48 10.71 14.75
CA VAL A 368 -17.79 9.95 15.79
C VAL A 368 -18.79 9.49 16.86
N ASP A 369 -18.68 8.24 17.29
CA ASP A 369 -19.45 7.69 18.40
C ASP A 369 -18.95 8.24 19.76
N PRO A 370 -19.82 8.82 20.60
CA PRO A 370 -19.39 9.41 21.88
C PRO A 370 -18.76 8.42 22.87
N ARG A 371 -19.13 7.12 22.80
CA ARG A 371 -18.70 6.11 23.78
C ARG A 371 -17.30 5.57 23.47
N HIS A 372 -16.97 5.38 22.19
CA HIS A 372 -15.70 4.76 21.77
C HIS A 372 -14.75 5.73 21.07
N GLY A 373 -15.22 6.92 20.65
CA GLY A 373 -14.42 7.87 19.91
C GLY A 373 -14.07 7.41 18.50
N THR A 374 -14.88 6.53 17.89
CA THR A 374 -14.63 5.94 16.56
C THR A 374 -15.75 6.26 15.57
N PRO A 375 -15.43 6.41 14.26
CA PRO A 375 -16.44 6.64 13.22
C PRO A 375 -17.11 5.31 12.82
N LYS A 376 -18.06 4.83 13.63
CA LYS A 376 -18.67 3.48 13.47
C LYS A 376 -19.24 3.21 12.08
N ALA A 377 -19.98 4.15 11.50
CA ALA A 377 -20.60 3.97 10.18
C ALA A 377 -19.53 3.74 9.09
N ASN A 378 -18.45 4.51 9.12
CA ASN A 378 -17.32 4.36 8.22
C ASN A 378 -16.66 2.99 8.37
N LEU A 379 -16.37 2.58 9.61
CA LEU A 379 -15.72 1.30 9.89
C LEU A 379 -16.57 0.10 9.45
N VAL A 380 -17.88 0.12 9.68
CA VAL A 380 -18.78 -0.98 9.29
C VAL A 380 -18.89 -1.08 7.77
N VAL A 381 -19.09 0.04 7.07
CA VAL A 381 -19.16 0.04 5.59
C VAL A 381 -17.87 -0.49 4.99
N LEU A 382 -16.72 -0.02 5.47
CA LEU A 382 -15.41 -0.50 5.01
C LEU A 382 -15.21 -1.98 5.33
N ALA A 383 -15.58 -2.45 6.53
CA ALA A 383 -15.46 -3.86 6.91
C ALA A 383 -16.22 -4.77 5.94
N VAL A 384 -17.46 -4.41 5.60
CA VAL A 384 -18.31 -5.20 4.70
C VAL A 384 -17.71 -5.25 3.29
N ILE A 385 -17.30 -4.09 2.76
CA ILE A 385 -16.71 -4.02 1.41
C ILE A 385 -15.40 -4.82 1.36
N MET A 386 -14.49 -4.59 2.30
CA MET A 386 -13.19 -5.27 2.33
C MET A 386 -13.34 -6.78 2.56
N ALA A 387 -14.30 -7.21 3.39
CA ALA A 387 -14.55 -8.62 3.64
C ALA A 387 -15.12 -9.32 2.40
N ALA A 388 -16.03 -8.66 1.66
CA ALA A 388 -16.55 -9.17 0.40
C ALA A 388 -15.45 -9.30 -0.66
N LEU A 389 -14.59 -8.29 -0.79
CA LEU A 389 -13.46 -8.34 -1.72
C LEU A 389 -12.49 -9.47 -1.35
N ALA A 390 -12.16 -9.62 -0.06
CA ALA A 390 -11.29 -10.69 0.44
C ALA A 390 -11.90 -12.09 0.29
N ALA A 391 -13.24 -12.20 0.36
CA ALA A 391 -13.99 -13.44 0.20
C ALA A 391 -13.98 -13.96 -1.25
N PHE A 392 -14.21 -13.08 -2.22
CA PHE A 392 -14.56 -13.50 -3.59
C PHE A 392 -13.47 -13.24 -4.63
N LEU A 393 -12.51 -12.35 -4.37
CA LEU A 393 -11.48 -12.02 -5.33
C LEU A 393 -10.18 -12.78 -5.05
N LYS A 394 -9.52 -13.22 -6.14
CA LYS A 394 -8.22 -13.89 -6.08
C LYS A 394 -7.11 -12.91 -5.71
N PHE A 395 -6.06 -13.44 -5.09
CA PHE A 395 -4.90 -12.68 -4.65
C PHE A 395 -4.27 -11.84 -5.78
N ASP A 396 -4.00 -12.45 -6.94
CA ASP A 396 -3.31 -11.78 -8.05
C ASP A 396 -4.10 -10.58 -8.59
N LEU A 397 -5.40 -10.75 -8.79
CA LEU A 397 -6.28 -9.67 -9.25
C LEU A 397 -6.30 -8.51 -8.25
N LEU A 398 -6.45 -8.81 -6.96
CA LEU A 398 -6.40 -7.80 -5.91
C LEU A 398 -5.05 -7.08 -5.89
N ALA A 399 -3.94 -7.81 -5.98
CA ALA A 399 -2.59 -7.23 -5.97
C ALA A 399 -2.35 -6.31 -7.16
N GLU A 400 -2.78 -6.70 -8.37
CA GLU A 400 -2.69 -5.85 -9.56
C GLU A 400 -3.57 -4.59 -9.45
N MET A 401 -4.79 -4.72 -8.91
CA MET A 401 -5.68 -3.58 -8.69
C MET A 401 -5.18 -2.62 -7.61
N VAL A 402 -4.47 -3.12 -6.59
CA VAL A 402 -3.74 -2.25 -5.66
C VAL A 402 -2.62 -1.52 -6.40
N ASN A 403 -1.80 -2.25 -7.17
CA ASN A 403 -0.66 -1.67 -7.88
C ASN A 403 -1.04 -0.51 -8.80
N ILE A 404 -2.12 -0.62 -9.59
CA ILE A 404 -2.53 0.48 -10.48
C ILE A 404 -2.93 1.74 -9.70
N GLY A 405 -3.62 1.57 -8.56
CA GLY A 405 -4.03 2.67 -7.69
C GLY A 405 -2.83 3.38 -7.07
N THR A 406 -1.90 2.61 -6.50
CA THR A 406 -0.68 3.15 -5.87
C THR A 406 0.24 3.82 -6.89
N LEU A 407 0.46 3.19 -8.05
CA LEU A 407 1.29 3.77 -9.11
C LEU A 407 0.71 5.08 -9.62
N PHE A 408 -0.62 5.17 -9.75
CA PHE A 408 -1.30 6.42 -10.08
C PHE A 408 -1.10 7.49 -9.00
N ALA A 409 -1.25 7.12 -7.71
CA ALA A 409 -1.00 8.05 -6.60
C ALA A 409 0.46 8.55 -6.60
N PHE A 410 1.42 7.67 -6.82
CA PHE A 410 2.85 8.02 -6.85
C PHE A 410 3.20 8.90 -8.06
N ALA A 411 2.63 8.60 -9.22
CA ALA A 411 2.73 9.45 -10.42
C ALA A 411 2.16 10.85 -10.13
N ALA A 412 0.97 10.92 -9.52
CA ALA A 412 0.33 12.18 -9.17
C ALA A 412 1.13 12.99 -8.16
N VAL A 413 1.71 12.37 -7.13
CA VAL A 413 2.60 13.04 -6.16
C VAL A 413 3.88 13.52 -6.84
N SER A 414 4.50 12.71 -7.69
CA SER A 414 5.71 13.10 -8.42
C SER A 414 5.46 14.31 -9.33
N ALA A 415 4.33 14.32 -10.04
CA ALA A 415 3.88 15.47 -10.83
C ALA A 415 3.58 16.70 -9.94
N SER A 416 2.99 16.47 -8.77
CA SER A 416 2.69 17.53 -7.81
C SER A 416 3.94 18.25 -7.31
N VAL A 417 5.06 17.53 -7.07
CA VAL A 417 6.34 18.16 -6.69
C VAL A 417 6.82 19.11 -7.78
N LEU A 418 6.78 18.68 -9.05
CA LEU A 418 7.18 19.49 -10.20
C LEU A 418 6.36 20.77 -10.31
N ILE A 419 5.04 20.67 -10.13
CA ILE A 419 4.12 21.82 -10.18
C ILE A 419 4.33 22.73 -8.97
N MET A 420 4.46 22.18 -7.77
CA MET A 420 4.65 22.94 -6.54
C MET A 420 5.96 23.75 -6.57
N ARG A 421 7.04 23.20 -7.12
CA ARG A 421 8.33 23.90 -7.28
C ARG A 421 8.23 25.18 -8.13
N ARG A 422 7.25 25.26 -9.03
CA ARG A 422 6.97 26.46 -9.85
C ARG A 422 5.93 27.38 -9.24
N THR A 423 4.88 26.82 -8.64
CA THR A 423 3.71 27.58 -8.16
C THR A 423 3.84 28.10 -6.73
N ALA A 424 4.70 27.51 -5.90
CA ALA A 424 4.95 27.93 -4.52
C ALA A 424 6.45 27.84 -4.18
N PRO A 425 7.33 28.62 -4.85
CA PRO A 425 8.78 28.53 -4.65
C PRO A 425 9.20 28.85 -3.22
N ASP A 426 8.52 29.80 -2.56
CA ASP A 426 8.90 30.31 -1.23
C ASP A 426 8.42 29.45 -0.05
N LEU A 427 7.72 28.33 -0.33
CA LEU A 427 7.27 27.42 0.72
C LEU A 427 8.47 26.86 1.51
N PRO A 428 8.47 26.92 2.86
CA PRO A 428 9.54 26.37 3.67
C PRO A 428 9.53 24.84 3.58
N ARG A 429 10.66 24.25 3.19
CA ARG A 429 10.85 22.81 2.99
C ARG A 429 12.00 22.33 3.85
N ALA A 430 11.72 21.51 4.86
CA ALA A 430 12.77 20.93 5.70
C ALA A 430 13.52 19.80 4.98
N PHE A 431 12.84 19.06 4.10
CA PHE A 431 13.45 18.13 3.17
C PHE A 431 13.16 18.56 1.73
N ARG A 432 14.17 18.48 0.86
CA ARG A 432 14.04 18.79 -0.57
C ARG A 432 14.48 17.58 -1.38
N THR A 433 13.65 17.15 -2.31
CA THR A 433 13.99 16.12 -3.30
C THR A 433 15.24 16.58 -4.05
N PRO A 434 16.28 15.73 -4.13
CA PRO A 434 17.48 16.04 -4.90
C PRO A 434 17.18 16.06 -6.40
N TRP A 435 18.04 16.74 -7.18
CA TRP A 435 17.99 16.77 -8.66
C TRP A 435 16.59 16.99 -9.27
N VAL A 436 15.82 17.93 -8.75
CA VAL A 436 14.59 18.37 -9.43
C VAL A 436 14.98 19.20 -10.66
N PRO A 437 14.41 18.93 -11.85
CA PRO A 437 13.21 18.13 -12.14
C PRO A 437 13.43 16.65 -12.48
N PHE A 438 14.67 16.16 -12.51
CA PHE A 438 15.02 14.82 -12.99
C PHE A 438 14.41 13.69 -12.14
N ILE A 439 14.60 13.68 -10.81
CA ILE A 439 14.07 12.59 -9.96
C ILE A 439 12.54 12.47 -10.03
N PRO A 440 11.76 13.56 -9.85
CA PRO A 440 10.31 13.46 -9.98
C PRO A 440 9.85 13.05 -11.38
N LEU A 441 10.57 13.45 -12.43
CA LEU A 441 10.25 13.05 -13.81
C LEU A 441 10.51 11.57 -14.04
N VAL A 442 11.66 11.05 -13.57
CA VAL A 442 11.97 9.61 -13.62
C VAL A 442 10.92 8.82 -12.86
N SER A 443 10.57 9.24 -11.64
CA SER A 443 9.49 8.63 -10.84
C SER A 443 8.17 8.57 -11.62
N LEU A 444 7.75 9.70 -12.20
CA LEU A 444 6.52 9.79 -13.00
C LEU A 444 6.56 8.84 -14.19
N LEU A 445 7.63 8.85 -14.98
CA LEU A 445 7.76 8.01 -16.18
C LEU A 445 7.84 6.52 -15.82
N CYS A 446 8.58 6.14 -14.78
CA CYS A 446 8.64 4.76 -14.31
C CYS A 446 7.28 4.29 -13.80
N CYS A 447 6.57 5.08 -13.01
CA CYS A 447 5.22 4.71 -12.55
C CYS A 447 4.26 4.48 -13.72
N LEU A 448 4.25 5.39 -14.70
CA LEU A 448 3.42 5.24 -15.90
C LEU A 448 3.81 4.00 -16.71
N TYR A 449 5.12 3.74 -16.88
CA TYR A 449 5.59 2.53 -17.56
C TYR A 449 5.14 1.25 -16.85
N LEU A 450 5.27 1.17 -15.52
CA LEU A 450 4.81 0.01 -14.75
C LEU A 450 3.29 -0.17 -14.86
N MET A 451 2.51 0.91 -14.87
CA MET A 451 1.05 0.84 -15.09
C MET A 451 0.68 0.24 -16.45
N LEU A 452 1.44 0.55 -17.51
CA LEU A 452 1.19 -0.03 -18.84
C LEU A 452 1.41 -1.55 -18.88
N ASN A 453 2.23 -2.09 -17.97
CA ASN A 453 2.48 -3.53 -17.87
C ASN A 453 1.38 -4.30 -17.10
N LEU A 454 0.38 -3.61 -16.57
CA LEU A 454 -0.77 -4.23 -15.90
C LEU A 454 -1.86 -4.65 -16.89
N GLN A 455 -2.69 -5.63 -16.49
CA GLN A 455 -3.75 -6.18 -17.32
C GLN A 455 -4.83 -5.15 -17.67
N LEU A 456 -5.49 -5.32 -18.83
CA LEU A 456 -6.57 -4.43 -19.26
C LEU A 456 -7.76 -4.42 -18.30
N ILE A 457 -8.09 -5.55 -17.66
CA ILE A 457 -9.16 -5.63 -16.65
C ILE A 457 -8.87 -4.70 -15.46
N THR A 458 -7.61 -4.61 -15.07
CA THR A 458 -7.11 -3.73 -14.01
C THR A 458 -7.29 -2.26 -14.40
N TRP A 459 -7.00 -1.91 -15.67
CA TRP A 459 -7.27 -0.59 -16.24
C TRP A 459 -8.76 -0.25 -16.29
N VAL A 460 -9.59 -1.17 -16.78
CA VAL A 460 -11.04 -0.97 -16.86
C VAL A 460 -11.61 -0.77 -15.46
N GLY A 461 -11.25 -1.62 -14.49
CA GLY A 461 -11.68 -1.48 -13.10
C GLY A 461 -11.26 -0.13 -12.49
N PHE A 462 -10.02 0.29 -12.71
CA PHE A 462 -9.52 1.57 -12.24
C PHE A 462 -10.23 2.77 -12.88
N LEU A 463 -10.44 2.75 -14.20
CA LEU A 463 -11.14 3.83 -14.91
C LEU A 463 -12.62 3.91 -14.53
N VAL A 464 -13.29 2.76 -14.35
CA VAL A 464 -14.67 2.71 -13.84
C VAL A 464 -14.71 3.30 -12.43
N TRP A 465 -13.77 2.94 -11.56
CA TRP A 465 -13.69 3.52 -10.22
C TRP A 465 -13.50 5.04 -10.25
N LEU A 466 -12.59 5.55 -11.06
CA LEU A 466 -12.40 6.99 -11.24
C LEU A 466 -13.65 7.68 -11.80
N ALA A 467 -14.34 7.05 -12.75
CA ALA A 467 -15.58 7.57 -13.32
C ALA A 467 -16.69 7.66 -12.25
N VAL A 468 -16.84 6.64 -11.39
CA VAL A 468 -17.75 6.68 -10.23
C VAL A 468 -17.37 7.81 -9.29
N GLY A 469 -16.08 7.98 -9.00
CA GLY A 469 -15.58 9.08 -8.17
C GLY A 469 -15.92 10.45 -8.75
N LEU A 470 -15.73 10.64 -10.05
CA LEU A 470 -16.09 11.89 -10.73
C LEU A 470 -17.60 12.14 -10.69
N ALA A 471 -18.41 11.10 -10.92
CA ALA A 471 -19.88 11.20 -10.80
C ALA A 471 -20.31 11.61 -9.38
N LEU A 472 -19.70 11.02 -8.34
CA LEU A 472 -19.94 11.39 -6.95
C LEU A 472 -19.50 12.83 -6.64
N TYR A 473 -18.37 13.28 -7.19
CA TYR A 473 -17.92 14.66 -7.02
C TYR A 473 -18.87 15.66 -7.67
N PHE A 474 -19.25 15.45 -8.93
CA PHE A 474 -20.15 16.38 -9.62
C PHE A 474 -21.59 16.32 -9.09
N GLY A 475 -22.04 15.15 -8.60
CA GLY A 475 -23.37 14.97 -8.01
C GLY A 475 -23.49 15.48 -6.57
N TYR A 476 -22.51 15.20 -5.71
CA TYR A 476 -22.55 15.50 -4.28
C TYR A 476 -21.44 16.46 -3.83
N GLY A 477 -20.17 16.10 -4.06
CA GLY A 477 -19.01 16.79 -3.49
C GLY A 477 -18.94 18.27 -3.85
N ARG A 478 -19.24 18.62 -5.10
CA ARG A 478 -19.24 20.00 -5.62
C ARG A 478 -20.27 20.89 -4.92
N ARG A 479 -21.36 20.34 -4.38
CA ARG A 479 -22.41 21.11 -3.69
C ARG A 479 -22.14 21.25 -2.19
N HIS A 480 -21.47 20.26 -1.59
CA HIS A 480 -21.29 20.15 -0.13
C HIS A 480 -19.87 20.45 0.36
N SER A 481 -18.94 20.76 -0.55
CA SER A 481 -17.59 21.19 -0.22
C SER A 481 -17.60 22.43 0.68
N LYS A 482 -17.02 22.32 1.88
CA LYS A 482 -16.97 23.42 2.87
C LYS A 482 -16.17 24.63 2.38
N LEU A 483 -15.33 24.44 1.36
CA LEU A 483 -14.65 25.53 0.66
C LEU A 483 -15.62 26.40 -0.13
N ASN A 484 -16.73 25.85 -0.64
CA ASN A 484 -17.81 26.66 -1.23
C ASN A 484 -18.52 27.51 -0.17
N GLU A 485 -18.86 26.91 0.97
CA GLU A 485 -19.60 27.61 2.03
C GLU A 485 -18.78 28.79 2.56
N HIS A 486 -17.49 28.60 2.80
CA HIS A 486 -16.62 29.69 3.23
C HIS A 486 -16.40 30.74 2.14
N ALA A 487 -16.08 30.35 0.90
CA ALA A 487 -15.88 31.33 -0.18
C ALA A 487 -17.15 32.14 -0.48
N ARG A 488 -18.34 31.56 -0.25
CA ARG A 488 -19.61 32.28 -0.29
C ARG A 488 -19.77 33.23 0.89
N ALA A 489 -19.49 32.76 2.11
CA ALA A 489 -19.55 33.60 3.31
C ALA A 489 -18.58 34.80 3.24
N THR A 490 -17.34 34.61 2.76
CA THR A 490 -16.37 35.71 2.60
C THR A 490 -16.78 36.68 1.48
N ALA A 491 -17.45 36.19 0.43
CA ALA A 491 -17.98 37.04 -0.64
C ALA A 491 -19.21 37.83 -0.16
N GLU A 492 -20.09 37.23 0.65
CA GLU A 492 -21.23 37.88 1.27
C GLU A 492 -20.79 38.93 2.32
N GLU A 493 -19.74 38.67 3.10
CA GLU A 493 -19.14 39.67 4.02
C GLU A 493 -18.47 40.83 3.26
N ALA A 494 -17.84 40.56 2.12
CA ALA A 494 -17.24 41.59 1.28
C ALA A 494 -18.29 42.47 0.58
N ASP A 495 -19.42 41.89 0.15
CA ASP A 495 -20.54 42.64 -0.42
C ASP A 495 -21.32 43.43 0.67
N ALA A 496 -21.32 42.96 1.92
CA ALA A 496 -21.97 43.64 3.04
C ALA A 496 -21.13 44.80 3.62
N THR A 497 -19.87 44.94 3.22
CA THR A 497 -18.95 46.01 3.65
C THR A 497 -18.71 47.09 2.60
N VAL A 498 -19.41 47.00 1.46
CA VAL A 498 -19.57 48.04 0.42
C VAL A 498 -20.96 48.63 0.54
#